data_AF-A0A2R2J0E4-F1
#
_entry.id   AF-A0A2R2J0E4-F1
#
_cell.length_a   1.000
_cell.length_b   1.000
_cell.length_c   1.000
_cell.angle_alpha   90.00
_cell.angle_beta   90.00
_cell.angle_gamma   90.00
#
_symmetry.space_group_name_H-M   'P 1'
#
loop_
_entity.id
_entity.type
_entity.pdbx_description
1 polymer ?
#
loop_
_entity_poly.entity_id
_entity_poly.type
_entity_poly.pdbx_seq_one_letter_code
_entity_poly.pdbx_strand_id
1 'polypeptide(L)'
;MTATFPEVLVPQAITAGAFDADDADVRNNLGLLGLLDVYSRDGSYRLTVSLEPVDPDRQPSLWALEVEMEVCADGKVARRAGQQLEYSGSTPGSHLRKLLASGELHGYLLQGTAAAA
;
A
#
# COMPACT_ATOMS: atom_id res chain seq x y z
N MET A 1 12.12 5.39 26.25
CA MET A 1 11.08 4.97 25.29
C MET A 1 11.09 5.98 24.16
N THR A 2 11.89 5.71 23.12
CA THR A 2 12.15 6.67 22.05
C THR A 2 11.47 6.13 20.82
N ALA A 3 10.22 6.58 20.59
CA ALA A 3 9.49 6.26 19.37
C ALA A 3 10.26 6.86 18.19
N THR A 4 10.95 6.00 17.46
CA THR A 4 11.77 6.39 16.32
C THR A 4 11.21 5.60 15.14
N PHE A 5 10.76 6.32 14.11
CA PHE A 5 10.01 5.89 12.91
C PHE A 5 8.46 5.77 13.04
N PRO A 6 7.69 6.15 12.00
CA PRO A 6 6.28 6.55 12.08
C PRO A 6 5.34 5.34 12.04
N GLU A 7 5.60 4.32 12.85
CA GLU A 7 4.76 3.12 12.89
C GLU A 7 3.34 3.41 13.40
N VAL A 8 3.15 4.53 14.10
CA VAL A 8 1.85 4.94 14.66
C VAL A 8 1.12 5.93 13.73
N LEU A 9 1.84 6.80 13.01
CA LEU A 9 1.23 7.85 12.17
C LEU A 9 0.74 7.32 10.83
N VAL A 10 1.46 6.34 10.23
CA VAL A 10 1.10 5.75 8.92
C VAL A 10 -0.26 5.05 8.96
N PRO A 11 -0.52 4.10 9.90
CA PRO A 11 -1.81 3.45 9.95
C PRO A 11 -2.90 4.45 10.32
N GLN A 12 -2.64 5.39 11.24
CA GLN A 12 -3.61 6.40 11.67
C GLN A 12 -4.02 7.37 10.56
N ALA A 13 -3.09 7.84 9.71
CA ALA A 13 -3.42 8.69 8.57
C ALA A 13 -4.33 7.97 7.57
N ILE A 14 -4.06 6.69 7.33
CA ILE A 14 -4.89 5.84 6.46
C ILE A 14 -6.26 5.57 7.10
N THR A 15 -6.32 5.25 8.40
CA THR A 15 -7.57 5.06 9.16
C THR A 15 -8.41 6.35 9.25
N ALA A 16 -7.76 7.51 9.29
CA ALA A 16 -8.43 8.81 9.37
C ALA A 16 -9.04 9.25 8.02
N GLY A 17 -8.90 8.46 6.95
CA GLY A 17 -9.38 8.83 5.62
C GLY A 17 -8.59 10.00 5.02
N ALA A 18 -7.29 10.09 5.33
CA ALA A 18 -6.45 11.17 4.80
C ALA A 18 -6.23 11.05 3.29
N PHE A 19 -6.42 9.86 2.70
CA PHE A 19 -6.21 9.57 1.29
C PHE A 19 -7.54 9.36 0.59
N ASP A 20 -7.71 10.01 -0.56
CA ASP A 20 -8.86 9.81 -1.41
C ASP A 20 -8.50 8.85 -2.55
N ALA A 21 -9.22 7.74 -2.66
CA ALA A 21 -8.97 6.79 -3.73
C ALA A 21 -9.25 7.37 -5.12
N ASP A 22 -10.07 8.43 -5.20
CA ASP A 22 -10.35 9.10 -6.47
C ASP A 22 -9.22 9.99 -6.97
N ASP A 23 -8.39 10.48 -6.05
CA ASP A 23 -7.20 11.29 -6.36
C ASP A 23 -5.96 10.45 -6.66
N ALA A 24 -6.05 9.13 -6.53
CA ALA A 24 -4.94 8.23 -6.72
C ALA A 24 -4.54 8.09 -8.20
N ASP A 25 -3.25 8.27 -8.50
CA ASP A 25 -2.66 7.86 -9.76
C ASP A 25 -2.49 6.33 -9.76
N VAL A 26 -3.08 5.67 -10.75
CA VAL A 26 -3.18 4.22 -10.82
C VAL A 26 -2.55 3.73 -12.11
N ARG A 27 -1.57 2.84 -11.98
CA ARG A 27 -0.88 2.24 -13.12
C ARG A 27 -1.06 0.72 -13.11
N ASN A 28 -1.34 0.18 -14.29
CA ASN A 28 -1.43 -1.25 -14.53
C ASN A 28 -0.37 -1.59 -15.57
N ASN A 29 0.61 -2.42 -15.23
CA ASN A 29 1.61 -2.88 -16.19
C ASN A 29 1.23 -4.27 -16.72
N LEU A 30 0.31 -4.31 -17.69
CA LEU A 30 -0.09 -5.53 -18.42
C LEU A 30 -0.47 -6.74 -17.53
N GLY A 31 -1.00 -6.50 -16.32
CA GLY A 31 -1.32 -7.58 -15.38
C GLY A 31 -0.10 -8.23 -14.71
N LEU A 32 1.06 -7.57 -14.72
CA LEU A 32 2.31 -8.01 -14.10
C LEU A 32 2.73 -7.13 -12.91
N LEU A 33 2.12 -5.95 -12.78
CA LEU A 33 2.35 -5.03 -11.67
C LEU A 33 1.17 -4.07 -11.57
N GLY A 34 0.69 -3.85 -10.37
CA GLY A 34 -0.19 -2.73 -10.01
C GLY A 34 0.58 -1.70 -9.21
N LEU A 35 0.39 -0.43 -9.53
CA LEU A 35 0.88 0.68 -8.71
C LEU A 35 -0.27 1.63 -8.42
N LEU A 36 -0.33 2.10 -7.19
CA LEU A 36 -1.19 3.18 -6.73
C LEU A 36 -0.33 4.22 -6.03
N ASP A 37 -0.50 5.49 -6.36
CA ASP A 37 0.20 6.61 -5.76
C ASP A 37 -0.79 7.71 -5.42
N VAL A 38 -0.82 8.18 -4.18
CA VAL A 38 -1.80 9.18 -3.73
C VAL A 38 -1.22 10.08 -2.65
N TYR A 39 -1.46 11.37 -2.77
CA TYR A 39 -1.16 12.33 -1.73
C TYR A 39 -2.29 12.42 -0.71
N SER A 40 -1.96 12.67 0.55
CA SER A 40 -2.97 13.01 1.54
C SER A 40 -3.65 14.33 1.19
N ARG A 41 -4.89 14.53 1.63
CA ARG A 41 -5.68 15.75 1.38
C ARG A 41 -4.99 17.03 1.85
N ASP A 42 -4.16 16.95 2.88
CA ASP A 42 -3.37 18.06 3.41
C ASP A 42 -1.97 18.18 2.77
N GLY A 43 -1.60 17.26 1.87
CA GLY A 43 -0.31 17.22 1.19
C GLY A 43 0.88 16.84 2.08
N SER A 44 0.64 16.44 3.33
CA SER A 44 1.70 16.10 4.29
C SER A 44 2.34 14.75 4.00
N TYR A 45 1.61 13.85 3.32
CA TYR A 45 2.03 12.48 3.07
C TYR A 45 1.81 12.07 1.62
N ARG A 46 2.66 11.17 1.13
CA ARG A 46 2.46 10.43 -0.10
C ARG A 46 2.41 8.94 0.21
N LEU A 47 1.39 8.26 -0.26
CA LEU A 47 1.19 6.82 -0.12
C LEU A 47 1.40 6.16 -1.48
N THR A 48 2.35 5.23 -1.53
CA THR A 48 2.64 4.40 -2.70
C THR A 48 2.34 2.95 -2.34
N VAL A 49 1.55 2.27 -3.16
CA VAL A 49 1.22 0.85 -2.99
C VAL A 49 1.57 0.12 -4.27
N SER A 50 2.31 -0.98 -4.16
CA SER A 50 2.58 -1.89 -5.27
C SER A 50 1.96 -3.26 -5.04
N LEU A 51 1.58 -3.90 -6.14
CA LEU A 51 1.08 -5.26 -6.16
C LEU A 51 1.81 -6.04 -7.26
N GLU A 52 2.58 -7.05 -6.87
CA GLU A 52 3.45 -7.82 -7.78
C GLU A 52 3.18 -9.32 -7.65
N PRO A 53 3.17 -10.10 -8.74
CA PRO A 53 3.02 -11.55 -8.66
C PRO A 53 4.25 -12.16 -7.97
N VAL A 54 4.03 -13.07 -7.00
CA VAL A 54 5.14 -13.72 -6.26
C VAL A 54 5.83 -14.79 -7.10
N ASP A 55 5.03 -15.67 -7.69
CA ASP A 55 5.48 -16.77 -8.54
C ASP A 55 4.35 -17.05 -9.55
N PRO A 56 4.30 -16.33 -10.68
CA PRO A 56 3.17 -16.39 -11.60
C PRO A 56 3.01 -17.77 -12.27
N ASP A 57 4.09 -18.55 -12.35
CA ASP A 57 4.08 -19.87 -12.97
C ASP A 57 3.54 -20.95 -12.02
N ARG A 58 3.84 -20.84 -10.73
CA ARG A 58 3.42 -21.83 -9.72
C ARG A 58 2.14 -21.45 -8.99
N GLN A 59 1.94 -20.15 -8.76
CA GLN A 59 0.86 -19.57 -7.96
C GLN A 59 0.34 -18.30 -8.64
N PRO A 60 -0.37 -18.43 -9.78
CA PRO A 60 -0.78 -17.30 -10.61
C PRO A 60 -1.72 -16.30 -9.91
N SER A 61 -2.37 -16.75 -8.82
CA SER A 61 -3.24 -15.92 -8.00
C SER A 61 -2.55 -15.28 -6.80
N LEU A 62 -1.28 -15.57 -6.51
CA LEU A 62 -0.61 -15.08 -5.31
C LEU A 62 0.25 -13.85 -5.61
N TRP A 63 -0.08 -12.74 -4.96
CA TRP A 63 0.56 -11.45 -5.19
C TRP A 63 1.09 -10.86 -3.89
N ALA A 64 2.29 -10.30 -3.95
CA ALA A 64 2.89 -9.51 -2.88
C ALA A 64 2.38 -8.07 -2.96
N LEU A 65 1.87 -7.60 -1.83
CA LEU A 65 1.50 -6.21 -1.62
C LEU A 65 2.59 -5.53 -0.80
N GLU A 66 3.08 -4.40 -1.29
CA GLU A 66 3.97 -3.52 -0.55
C GLU A 66 3.36 -2.13 -0.45
N VAL A 67 3.56 -1.50 0.70
CA VAL A 67 3.11 -0.14 0.96
C VAL A 67 4.29 0.70 1.42
N GLU A 68 4.40 1.89 0.86
CA GLU A 68 5.38 2.89 1.19
C GLU A 68 4.65 4.21 1.50
N MET A 69 5.07 4.89 2.55
CA MET A 69 4.56 6.21 2.89
C MET A 69 5.71 7.18 3.12
N GLU A 70 5.68 8.29 2.40
CA GLU A 70 6.65 9.38 2.52
C GLU A 70 6.03 10.55 3.28
N VAL A 71 6.78 11.14 4.21
CA VAL A 71 6.46 12.44 4.83
C VAL A 71 7.06 13.53 3.96
N CYS A 72 6.23 14.28 3.24
CA CYS A 72 6.69 15.21 2.20
C CYS A 72 7.54 16.37 2.75
N ALA A 73 7.36 16.73 4.02
CA ALA A 73 8.08 17.83 4.65
C ALA A 73 9.58 17.54 4.89
N ASP A 74 9.94 16.29 5.16
CA ASP A 74 11.32 15.90 5.49
C ASP A 74 11.86 14.72 4.65
N GLY A 75 11.06 14.19 3.71
CA GLY A 75 11.42 13.09 2.82
C GLY A 75 11.56 11.75 3.54
N LYS A 76 11.07 11.62 4.78
CA LYS A 76 11.15 10.34 5.49
C LYS A 76 10.20 9.33 4.88
N VAL A 77 10.75 8.20 4.47
CA VAL A 77 10.01 7.10 3.86
C VAL A 77 9.89 5.94 4.84
N ALA A 78 8.68 5.48 5.10
CA ALA A 78 8.39 4.25 5.82
C ALA A 78 7.81 3.21 4.87
N ARG A 79 8.36 2.00 4.89
CA ARG A 79 7.93 0.90 4.01
C ARG A 79 7.46 -0.31 4.81
N ARG A 80 6.43 -0.97 4.30
CA ARG A 80 5.91 -2.25 4.74
C ARG A 80 5.83 -3.17 3.54
N ALA A 81 6.70 -4.17 3.50
CA ALA A 81 6.68 -5.23 2.49
C ALA A 81 6.21 -6.53 3.15
N GLY A 82 5.54 -7.40 2.38
CA GLY A 82 5.43 -8.81 2.74
C GLY A 82 4.04 -9.32 3.12
N GLN A 83 2.96 -8.59 2.79
CA GLN A 83 1.64 -9.22 2.80
C GLN A 83 1.39 -9.86 1.44
N GLN A 84 0.97 -11.12 1.46
CA GLN A 84 0.54 -11.81 0.26
C GLN A 84 -0.98 -11.85 0.24
N LEU A 85 -1.58 -11.58 -0.92
CA LEU A 85 -3.01 -11.67 -1.13
C LEU A 85 -3.33 -12.43 -2.40
N GLU A 86 -4.54 -12.99 -2.42
CA GLU A 86 -5.06 -13.64 -3.61
C GLU A 86 -5.67 -12.61 -4.56
N TYR A 87 -5.15 -12.56 -5.78
CA TYR A 87 -5.64 -11.70 -6.85
C TYR A 87 -5.50 -12.42 -8.19
N SER A 88 -6.60 -12.49 -8.95
CA SER A 88 -6.69 -13.24 -10.22
C SER A 88 -7.22 -12.39 -11.37
N GLY A 89 -7.16 -11.06 -11.24
CA GLY A 89 -7.59 -10.12 -12.28
C GLY A 89 -6.46 -9.64 -13.20
N SER A 90 -6.81 -8.88 -14.23
CA SER A 90 -5.86 -8.29 -15.19
C SER A 90 -5.49 -6.83 -14.92
N THR A 91 -6.15 -6.18 -13.95
CA THR A 91 -5.97 -4.77 -13.58
C THR A 91 -5.54 -4.58 -12.11
N PRO A 92 -4.33 -5.00 -11.73
CA PRO A 92 -3.86 -5.00 -10.33
C PRO A 92 -3.85 -3.60 -9.70
N GLY A 93 -3.51 -2.55 -10.44
CA GLY A 93 -3.57 -1.17 -9.95
C GLY A 93 -5.01 -0.73 -9.65
N SER A 94 -5.98 -1.10 -10.50
CA SER A 94 -7.39 -0.82 -10.24
C SER A 94 -7.93 -1.59 -9.04
N HIS A 95 -7.36 -2.76 -8.75
CA HIS A 95 -7.65 -3.49 -7.52
C HIS A 95 -7.12 -2.75 -6.28
N LEU A 96 -5.90 -2.22 -6.33
CA LEU A 96 -5.36 -1.39 -5.25
C LEU A 96 -6.24 -0.17 -4.93
N ARG A 97 -6.77 0.52 -5.96
CA ARG A 97 -7.72 1.63 -5.75
C ARG A 97 -8.99 1.19 -5.01
N LYS A 98 -9.50 0.00 -5.32
CA LYS A 98 -10.67 -0.56 -4.61
C LYS A 98 -10.34 -0.87 -3.15
N LEU A 99 -9.16 -1.46 -2.88
CA LEU A 99 -8.70 -1.74 -1.51
C LEU A 99 -8.53 -0.46 -0.70
N LEU A 100 -8.06 0.63 -1.31
CA LEU A 100 -7.99 1.93 -0.67
C LEU A 100 -9.39 2.49 -0.38
N ALA A 101 -10.29 2.46 -1.38
CA ALA A 101 -11.65 2.97 -1.25
C ALA A 101 -12.52 2.21 -0.23
N SER A 102 -12.33 0.89 -0.10
CA SER A 102 -13.03 0.06 0.87
C SER A 102 -12.41 0.13 2.28
N GLY A 103 -11.22 0.71 2.41
CA GLY A 103 -10.42 0.70 3.64
C GLY A 103 -9.74 -0.65 3.92
N GLU A 104 -9.89 -1.66 3.06
CA GLU A 104 -9.25 -2.98 3.22
C GLU A 104 -7.72 -2.91 3.19
N LEU A 105 -7.15 -1.89 2.51
CA LEU A 105 -5.71 -1.64 2.53
C LEU A 105 -5.17 -1.49 3.97
N HIS A 106 -6.00 -0.99 4.90
CA HIS A 106 -5.65 -0.87 6.31
C HIS A 106 -5.42 -2.23 6.98
N GLY A 107 -6.19 -3.26 6.62
CA GLY A 107 -6.03 -4.61 7.16
C GLY A 107 -4.63 -5.18 6.88
N TYR A 108 -4.14 -4.96 5.66
CA TYR A 108 -2.79 -5.38 5.24
C TYR A 108 -1.68 -4.59 5.94
N LEU A 109 -1.97 -3.36 6.36
CA LEU A 109 -1.01 -2.52 7.09
C LEU A 109 -0.89 -2.89 8.58
N LEU A 110 -1.96 -3.40 9.18
CA LEU A 110 -1.99 -3.80 10.58
C LEU A 110 -1.50 -5.24 10.81
N GLN A 111 -1.79 -6.18 9.90
CA GLN A 111 -1.39 -7.59 10.05
C GLN A 111 0.12 -7.86 9.88
N GLY A 112 0.91 -6.85 9.51
CA GLY A 112 2.37 -6.93 9.37
C GLY A 112 3.18 -6.75 10.67
N THR A 113 2.57 -6.59 11.85
CA THR A 113 3.32 -6.46 13.13
C THR A 113 3.81 -7.81 13.69
N ALA A 114 4.24 -8.72 12.83
CA ALA A 114 4.85 -9.99 13.25
C ALA A 114 5.91 -10.46 12.25
N ALA A 115 7.07 -9.80 12.24
CA ALA A 115 8.37 -10.44 12.06
C ALA A 115 9.49 -9.44 12.37
N ALA A 116 9.72 -9.22 13.67
CA ALA A 116 11.09 -9.03 14.11
C ALA A 116 11.73 -10.42 14.12
N ALA A 117 12.77 -10.63 13.31
CA ALA A 117 13.74 -11.70 13.46
C ALA A 117 15.11 -11.11 13.10
#